data_AF-A0A401I176-F1
#
_entry.id   AF-A0A401I176-F1
#
_cell.length_a   1.000
_cell.length_b   1.000
_cell.length_c   1.000
_cell.angle_alpha   90.00
_cell.angle_beta   90.00
_cell.angle_gamma   90.00
#
_symmetry.space_group_name_H-M   'P 1'
#
loop_
_entity.id
_entity.type
_entity.pdbx_description
1 polymer ?
#
loop_
_entity_poly.entity_id
_entity_poly.type
_entity_poly.pdbx_seq_one_letter_code
_entity_poly.pdbx_strand_id
1 'polypeptide(L)'
;MVVDGGGETASTTLARAQGNRIDVLEQIKLPFSLGGYYAAATRYTGMKARHAGKFMGLAAYGRADQEMPLRVSDELRLELDGCLPESGSFADLGAFRDLLESHFERHHFPYRRGDGVDLYPYVGFAASVQHSLEQALLHLVRQLRRLTDATNLVIAGGVGLNCTANGVIADSGIFEHLFIQPASHDAGVAIGAAFEAAKCKGEALVSSRMDDAYLGPSYSDEQIHAAIVQRGLSYTRCSEEELIHQTADFLQQGKLIGWFQGRAEFGPRALGARSIIGNPMDRETLVRLNRLKRREMWRPFAPSVIEEAFDAFFESAHPSPFMIVAAKVLRDKQKEVPAVVHVDGSARPQAVRRSVNPRYWGVIDEFGRRTGIPIVVNTSFNLDHEPIVLRPEEALANYETTELDALVIGSYVLSKQEGFHIPYKESPPAARSTPLDKRLITVHRYIRSHFQQSLSLQQLSDLIACNPIYLSNTYSKVFRVSPMKHIQNLRMEKAKELLVADERNIREIAQSLGYFSASHFSELFKKYYQMTPSQYRISQAMQKLGAADNNESM
;
A
#
# COMPACT_ATOMS: atom_id res chain seq x y z
N MET A 1 -18.83 10.25 -12.35
CA MET A 1 -18.05 9.17 -12.98
C MET A 1 -17.80 8.08 -11.94
N VAL A 2 -18.13 6.83 -12.26
CA VAL A 2 -17.80 5.67 -11.41
C VAL A 2 -16.85 4.77 -12.19
N VAL A 3 -15.67 4.46 -11.63
CA VAL A 3 -14.68 3.58 -12.26
C VAL A 3 -14.24 2.52 -11.24
N ASP A 4 -14.51 1.25 -11.54
CA ASP A 4 -14.38 0.17 -10.57
C ASP A 4 -13.73 -1.09 -11.14
N GLY A 5 -13.52 -2.09 -10.27
CA GLY A 5 -13.22 -3.46 -10.67
C GLY A 5 -14.37 -4.08 -11.45
N GLY A 6 -15.60 -3.92 -10.97
CA GLY A 6 -16.83 -4.39 -11.61
C GLY A 6 -18.02 -4.34 -10.67
N GLY A 7 -19.16 -3.84 -11.17
CA GLY A 7 -20.48 -4.07 -10.56
C GLY A 7 -21.15 -5.32 -11.14
N GLU A 8 -22.47 -5.30 -11.25
CA GLU A 8 -23.24 -6.44 -11.77
C GLU A 8 -23.03 -6.66 -13.26
N THR A 9 -22.94 -5.58 -14.05
CA THR A 9 -22.84 -5.65 -15.52
C THR A 9 -21.81 -4.68 -16.14
N ALA A 10 -21.33 -3.71 -15.37
CA ALA A 10 -20.45 -2.65 -15.86
C ALA A 10 -19.29 -2.43 -14.89
N SER A 11 -18.13 -2.05 -15.45
CA SER A 11 -16.95 -1.63 -14.67
C SER A 11 -16.84 -0.12 -14.56
N THR A 12 -17.43 0.61 -15.52
CA THR A 12 -17.37 2.07 -15.58
C THR A 12 -18.74 2.62 -15.94
N THR A 13 -19.16 3.67 -15.26
CA THR A 13 -20.41 4.40 -15.54
C THR A 13 -20.15 5.90 -15.62
N LEU A 14 -20.50 6.48 -16.77
CA LEU A 14 -20.57 7.93 -16.98
C LEU A 14 -22.03 8.35 -16.81
N ALA A 15 -22.27 9.30 -15.91
CA ALA A 15 -23.62 9.73 -15.56
C ALA A 15 -23.64 11.23 -15.27
N ARG A 16 -24.80 11.86 -15.55
CA ARG A 16 -25.10 13.23 -15.15
C ARG A 16 -25.94 13.19 -13.88
N ALA A 17 -25.49 13.92 -12.85
CA ALA A 17 -26.26 14.13 -11.64
C ALA A 17 -26.89 15.53 -11.65
N GLN A 18 -28.20 15.62 -11.41
CA GLN A 18 -28.92 16.89 -11.28
C GLN A 18 -30.03 16.75 -10.23
N GLY A 19 -29.98 17.58 -9.18
CA GLY A 19 -30.86 17.42 -8.02
C GLY A 19 -30.65 16.05 -7.36
N ASN A 20 -31.73 15.27 -7.23
CA ASN A 20 -31.71 13.90 -6.70
C ASN A 20 -31.71 12.82 -7.79
N ARG A 21 -31.48 13.19 -9.06
CA ARG A 21 -31.47 12.28 -10.20
C ARG A 21 -30.05 12.03 -10.68
N ILE A 22 -29.78 10.78 -11.02
CA ILE A 22 -28.54 10.33 -11.67
C ILE A 22 -28.97 9.64 -12.95
N ASP A 23 -28.72 10.28 -14.09
CA ASP A 23 -29.05 9.74 -15.41
C ASP A 23 -27.77 9.15 -16.01
N VAL A 24 -27.77 7.83 -16.24
CA VAL A 24 -26.65 7.11 -16.86
C VAL A 24 -26.59 7.47 -18.34
N LEU A 25 -25.41 7.92 -18.80
CA LEU A 25 -25.17 8.35 -20.17
C LEU A 25 -24.47 7.23 -20.95
N GLU A 26 -23.40 6.68 -20.38
CA GLU A 26 -22.59 5.64 -21.02
C GLU A 26 -22.04 4.66 -19.97
N GLN A 27 -21.77 3.44 -20.41
CA GLN A 27 -21.17 2.41 -19.57
C GLN A 27 -20.13 1.60 -20.33
N ILE A 28 -19.04 1.24 -19.66
CA ILE A 28 -18.15 0.18 -20.11
C ILE A 28 -18.59 -1.11 -19.43
N LYS A 29 -19.06 -2.06 -20.24
CA LYS A 29 -19.55 -3.36 -19.79
C LYS A 29 -18.40 -4.28 -19.40
N LEU A 30 -18.70 -5.23 -18.52
CA LEU A 30 -17.80 -6.35 -18.27
C LEU A 30 -17.55 -7.14 -19.58
N PRO A 31 -16.38 -7.77 -19.73
CA PRO A 31 -15.30 -7.85 -18.74
C PRO A 31 -14.30 -6.69 -18.77
N PHE A 32 -14.42 -5.74 -19.72
CA PHE A 32 -13.45 -4.67 -19.84
C PHE A 32 -13.49 -3.76 -18.61
N SER A 33 -12.41 -3.76 -17.83
CA SER A 33 -12.36 -3.09 -16.54
C SER A 33 -11.00 -2.43 -16.31
N LEU A 34 -11.00 -1.13 -16.05
CA LEU A 34 -9.80 -0.39 -15.66
C LEU A 34 -9.28 -0.83 -14.28
N GLY A 35 -10.18 -1.19 -13.36
CA GLY A 35 -9.79 -1.80 -12.09
C GLY A 35 -9.20 -3.20 -12.27
N GLY A 36 -9.77 -4.00 -13.18
CA GLY A 36 -9.24 -5.30 -13.59
C GLY A 36 -7.86 -5.19 -14.23
N TYR A 37 -7.67 -4.23 -15.14
CA TYR A 37 -6.39 -3.90 -15.77
C TYR A 37 -5.30 -3.61 -14.72
N TYR A 38 -5.57 -2.69 -13.80
CA TYR A 38 -4.61 -2.29 -12.79
C TYR A 38 -4.32 -3.42 -11.77
N ALA A 39 -5.35 -4.22 -11.44
CA ALA A 39 -5.20 -5.38 -10.56
C ALA A 39 -4.37 -6.50 -11.20
N ALA A 40 -4.56 -6.77 -12.50
CA ALA A 40 -3.75 -7.73 -13.25
C ALA A 40 -2.28 -7.29 -13.32
N ALA A 41 -2.02 -6.00 -13.60
CA ALA A 41 -0.68 -5.44 -13.59
C ALA A 41 -0.02 -5.54 -12.20
N THR A 42 -0.77 -5.26 -11.14
CA THR A 42 -0.30 -5.44 -9.75
C THR A 42 0.07 -6.91 -9.48
N ARG A 43 -0.74 -7.86 -9.96
CA ARG A 43 -0.49 -9.29 -9.81
C ARG A 43 0.71 -9.78 -10.61
N TYR A 44 0.95 -9.19 -11.78
CA TYR A 44 2.10 -9.50 -12.63
C TYR A 44 3.43 -9.23 -11.90
N THR A 45 3.52 -8.20 -11.06
CA THR A 45 4.74 -7.95 -10.26
C THR A 45 4.89 -8.89 -9.06
N GLY A 46 4.00 -9.86 -8.89
CA GLY A 46 3.94 -10.78 -7.74
C GLY A 46 3.25 -10.22 -6.50
N MET A 47 2.68 -9.01 -6.57
CA MET A 47 1.87 -8.48 -5.48
C MET A 47 0.46 -9.10 -5.48
N LYS A 48 -0.25 -8.97 -4.35
CA LYS A 48 -1.69 -9.29 -4.27
C LYS A 48 -2.49 -8.13 -4.87
N ALA A 49 -3.65 -8.39 -5.46
CA ALA A 49 -4.51 -7.34 -6.03
C ALA A 49 -4.85 -6.20 -5.04
N ARG A 50 -5.07 -6.54 -3.76
CA ARG A 50 -5.29 -5.57 -2.66
C ARG A 50 -4.10 -4.63 -2.41
N HIS A 51 -2.94 -4.89 -3.02
CA HIS A 51 -1.75 -4.04 -2.94
C HIS A 51 -1.67 -3.03 -4.11
N ALA A 52 -2.78 -2.73 -4.81
CA ALA A 52 -2.81 -1.73 -5.87
C ALA A 52 -2.22 -0.37 -5.44
N GLY A 53 -2.47 0.08 -4.20
CA GLY A 53 -1.85 1.30 -3.67
C GLY A 53 -0.32 1.20 -3.47
N LYS A 54 0.24 0.00 -3.30
CA LYS A 54 1.69 -0.26 -3.27
C LYS A 54 2.25 -0.22 -4.69
N PHE A 55 1.55 -0.81 -5.66
CA PHE A 55 1.91 -0.72 -7.08
C PHE A 55 1.91 0.73 -7.59
N MET A 56 0.93 1.54 -7.17
CA MET A 56 0.90 2.99 -7.44
C MET A 56 2.14 3.71 -6.90
N GLY A 57 2.60 3.40 -5.69
CA GLY A 57 3.85 3.97 -5.16
C GLY A 57 5.11 3.45 -5.87
N LEU A 58 5.09 2.23 -6.40
CA LEU A 58 6.19 1.68 -7.19
C LEU A 58 6.37 2.44 -8.52
N ALA A 59 5.26 2.86 -9.14
CA ALA A 59 5.25 3.57 -10.42
C ALA A 59 6.11 4.85 -10.41
N ALA A 60 6.17 5.56 -9.28
CA ALA A 60 6.99 6.77 -9.15
C ALA A 60 8.52 6.52 -9.24
N TYR A 61 8.99 5.27 -9.13
CA TYR A 61 10.40 4.92 -9.32
C TYR A 61 10.77 4.60 -10.77
N GLY A 62 9.79 4.52 -11.68
CA GLY A 62 10.00 4.20 -13.08
C GLY A 62 9.83 5.39 -14.01
N ARG A 63 9.98 5.12 -15.31
CA ARG A 63 9.55 6.01 -16.39
C ARG A 63 8.54 5.28 -17.25
N ALA A 64 7.54 6.01 -17.74
CA ALA A 64 6.54 5.46 -18.65
C ALA A 64 7.11 5.40 -20.07
N ASP A 65 7.84 4.32 -20.37
CA ASP A 65 8.53 4.10 -21.65
C ASP A 65 8.18 2.76 -22.33
N GLN A 66 7.23 2.02 -21.77
CA GLN A 66 6.76 0.75 -22.33
C GLN A 66 5.37 0.91 -22.95
N GLU A 67 5.14 0.28 -24.09
CA GLU A 67 3.81 0.27 -24.73
C GLU A 67 2.84 -0.61 -23.95
N MET A 68 1.72 -0.03 -23.50
CA MET A 68 0.69 -0.75 -22.76
C MET A 68 -0.46 -1.18 -23.68
N PRO A 69 -1.14 -2.30 -23.39
CA PRO A 69 -2.28 -2.76 -24.19
C PRO A 69 -3.50 -1.83 -24.08
N LEU A 70 -3.61 -1.06 -22.99
CA LEU A 70 -4.65 -0.06 -22.81
C LEU A 70 -4.25 1.22 -23.56
N ARG A 71 -4.92 1.50 -24.68
CA ARG A 71 -4.66 2.66 -25.53
C ARG A 71 -5.84 3.61 -25.58
N VAL A 72 -5.51 4.88 -25.73
CA VAL A 72 -6.46 5.97 -25.96
C VAL A 72 -6.25 6.49 -27.38
N SER A 73 -7.29 6.39 -28.20
CA SER A 73 -7.37 7.07 -29.50
C SER A 73 -8.62 7.96 -29.49
N ASP A 74 -9.54 7.77 -30.44
CA ASP A 74 -10.90 8.35 -30.38
C ASP A 74 -11.79 7.63 -29.35
N GLU A 75 -11.43 6.38 -29.02
CA GLU A 75 -12.09 5.52 -28.05
C GLU A 75 -11.05 4.84 -27.15
N LEU A 76 -11.50 4.31 -26.00
CA LEU A 76 -10.72 3.39 -25.19
C LEU A 76 -10.62 2.03 -25.88
N ARG A 77 -9.39 1.61 -26.18
CA ARG A 77 -9.12 0.32 -26.80
C ARG A 77 -8.20 -0.51 -25.94
N LEU A 78 -8.39 -1.82 -26.01
CA LEU A 78 -7.55 -2.78 -25.33
C LEU A 78 -7.01 -3.77 -26.37
N GLU A 79 -5.71 -3.75 -26.57
CA GLU A 79 -4.98 -4.55 -27.55
C GLU A 79 -4.32 -5.74 -26.84
N LEU A 80 -4.97 -6.90 -26.80
CA LEU A 80 -4.45 -8.13 -26.15
C LEU A 80 -4.25 -9.25 -27.17
N ASP A 81 -3.31 -10.14 -26.89
CA ASP A 81 -3.21 -11.39 -27.66
C ASP A 81 -4.17 -12.42 -27.08
N GLY A 82 -5.32 -12.55 -27.74
CA GLY A 82 -6.40 -13.47 -27.41
C GLY A 82 -7.75 -12.78 -27.53
N CYS A 83 -8.82 -13.59 -27.49
CA CYS A 83 -10.18 -13.06 -27.54
C CYS A 83 -10.67 -12.75 -26.13
N LEU A 84 -11.34 -11.61 -25.96
CA LEU A 84 -12.07 -11.32 -24.73
C LEU A 84 -13.28 -12.27 -24.61
N PRO A 85 -13.63 -12.69 -23.39
CA PRO A 85 -14.88 -13.41 -23.17
C PRO A 85 -16.09 -12.56 -23.59
N GLU A 86 -17.07 -13.17 -24.26
CA GLU A 86 -18.22 -12.47 -24.84
C GLU A 86 -19.47 -12.45 -23.92
N SER A 87 -19.46 -13.15 -22.77
CA SER A 87 -20.67 -13.33 -21.96
C SER A 87 -21.03 -12.11 -21.09
N GLY A 88 -20.06 -11.21 -20.84
CA GLY A 88 -20.24 -10.03 -19.99
C GLY A 88 -20.45 -10.35 -18.51
N SER A 89 -20.08 -11.55 -18.06
CA SER A 89 -20.32 -12.04 -16.69
C SER A 89 -19.21 -11.66 -15.70
N PHE A 90 -19.46 -11.84 -14.40
CA PHE A 90 -18.41 -11.67 -13.39
C PHE A 90 -17.29 -12.72 -13.52
N ALA A 91 -17.60 -13.93 -14.01
CA ALA A 91 -16.59 -14.95 -14.30
C ALA A 91 -15.62 -14.47 -15.39
N ASP A 92 -16.12 -13.71 -16.37
CA ASP A 92 -15.31 -13.14 -17.44
C ASP A 92 -14.30 -12.10 -16.90
N LEU A 93 -14.57 -11.44 -15.78
CA LEU A 93 -13.61 -10.55 -15.12
C LEU A 93 -12.39 -11.31 -14.57
N GLY A 94 -12.57 -12.58 -14.17
CA GLY A 94 -11.48 -13.49 -13.83
C GLY A 94 -10.62 -13.79 -15.05
N ALA A 95 -11.24 -14.33 -16.10
CA ALA A 95 -10.57 -14.67 -17.35
C ALA A 95 -9.88 -13.46 -18.01
N PHE A 96 -10.49 -12.29 -17.93
CA PHE A 96 -9.92 -11.03 -18.41
C PHE A 96 -8.61 -10.66 -17.72
N ARG A 97 -8.55 -10.80 -16.38
CA ARG A 97 -7.32 -10.55 -15.61
C ARG A 97 -6.25 -11.56 -15.94
N ASP A 98 -6.62 -12.82 -16.11
CA ASP A 98 -5.67 -13.88 -16.47
C ASP A 98 -5.10 -13.66 -17.89
N LEU A 99 -5.94 -13.22 -18.84
CA LEU A 99 -5.50 -12.83 -20.19
C LEU A 99 -4.51 -11.66 -20.15
N LEU A 100 -4.80 -10.63 -19.34
CA LEU A 100 -3.91 -9.49 -19.12
C LEU A 100 -2.58 -9.91 -18.48
N GLU A 101 -2.63 -10.73 -17.42
CA GLU A 101 -1.42 -11.28 -16.79
C GLU A 101 -0.56 -12.05 -17.80
N SER A 102 -1.20 -12.88 -18.64
CA SER A 102 -0.53 -13.64 -19.71
C SER A 102 0.04 -12.74 -20.81
N HIS A 103 -0.65 -11.64 -21.15
CA HIS A 103 -0.15 -10.66 -22.09
C HIS A 103 1.09 -9.95 -21.52
N PHE A 104 1.04 -9.50 -20.27
CA PHE A 104 2.16 -8.82 -19.63
C PHE A 104 3.39 -9.73 -19.48
N GLU A 105 3.18 -11.01 -19.18
CA GLU A 105 4.23 -12.01 -19.13
C GLU A 105 4.91 -12.24 -20.47
N ARG A 106 4.19 -12.13 -21.59
CA ARG A 106 4.77 -12.26 -22.93
C ARG A 106 5.48 -10.99 -23.42
N HIS A 107 5.00 -9.81 -23.04
CA HIS A 107 5.41 -8.55 -23.69
C HIS A 107 6.29 -7.63 -22.84
N HIS A 108 6.31 -7.79 -21.52
CA HIS A 108 7.07 -6.90 -20.64
C HIS A 108 8.18 -7.65 -19.93
N PHE A 109 9.37 -7.05 -19.90
CA PHE A 109 10.46 -7.53 -19.06
C PHE A 109 10.03 -7.54 -17.58
N PRO A 110 10.36 -8.59 -16.79
CA PRO A 110 11.31 -9.67 -17.08
C PRO A 110 10.72 -10.90 -17.79
N TYR A 111 9.57 -10.76 -18.47
CA TYR A 111 8.88 -11.81 -19.22
C TYR A 111 8.46 -13.00 -18.35
N ARG A 112 8.15 -12.69 -17.10
CA ARG A 112 7.68 -13.64 -16.10
C ARG A 112 6.99 -12.89 -14.98
N ARG A 113 6.08 -13.56 -14.30
CA ARG A 113 5.49 -13.03 -13.07
C ARG A 113 6.55 -12.87 -11.95
N GLY A 114 6.41 -11.81 -11.17
CA GLY A 114 7.25 -11.54 -10.00
C GLY A 114 6.88 -12.38 -8.78
N ASP A 115 7.75 -12.36 -7.77
CA ASP A 115 7.51 -12.97 -6.45
C ASP A 115 7.00 -11.96 -5.40
N GLY A 116 6.84 -10.69 -5.78
CA GLY A 116 6.41 -9.61 -4.90
C GLY A 116 7.49 -9.10 -3.95
N VAL A 117 8.70 -9.68 -4.01
CA VAL A 117 9.86 -9.34 -3.17
C VAL A 117 10.81 -8.41 -3.94
N ASP A 118 11.31 -8.84 -5.09
CA ASP A 118 12.14 -7.99 -5.95
C ASP A 118 11.28 -7.25 -6.99
N LEU A 119 10.93 -6.02 -6.64
CA LEU A 119 10.03 -5.18 -7.42
C LEU A 119 10.76 -4.24 -8.38
N TYR A 120 12.07 -4.08 -8.22
CA TYR A 120 12.84 -3.13 -9.01
C TYR A 120 12.78 -3.41 -10.53
N PRO A 121 12.82 -4.67 -11.01
CA PRO A 121 12.63 -4.97 -12.43
C PRO A 121 11.31 -4.45 -13.03
N TYR A 122 10.29 -4.22 -12.20
CA TYR A 122 8.95 -3.85 -12.62
C TYR A 122 8.66 -2.34 -12.51
N VAL A 123 9.62 -1.50 -12.12
CA VAL A 123 9.34 -0.06 -11.91
C VAL A 123 8.93 0.66 -13.20
N GLY A 124 9.61 0.38 -14.33
CA GLY A 124 9.24 0.96 -15.63
C GLY A 124 7.89 0.46 -16.14
N PHE A 125 7.60 -0.83 -15.91
CA PHE A 125 6.28 -1.40 -16.18
C PHE A 125 5.20 -0.71 -15.34
N ALA A 126 5.40 -0.58 -14.03
CA ALA A 126 4.47 0.08 -13.11
C ALA A 126 4.21 1.55 -13.51
N ALA A 127 5.26 2.28 -13.89
CA ALA A 127 5.14 3.64 -14.39
C ALA A 127 4.32 3.71 -15.69
N SER A 128 4.54 2.79 -16.62
CA SER A 128 3.83 2.74 -17.91
C SER A 128 2.35 2.37 -17.73
N VAL A 129 2.03 1.41 -16.86
CA VAL A 129 0.65 1.05 -16.49
C VAL A 129 -0.07 2.19 -15.78
N GLN A 130 0.62 2.87 -14.85
CA GLN A 130 0.05 4.02 -14.16
C GLN A 130 -0.28 5.14 -15.16
N HIS A 131 0.64 5.41 -16.09
CA HIS A 131 0.44 6.41 -17.13
C HIS A 131 -0.71 6.07 -18.10
N SER A 132 -0.81 4.81 -18.56
CA SER A 132 -1.90 4.40 -19.44
C SER A 132 -3.27 4.49 -18.75
N LEU A 133 -3.35 4.16 -17.44
CA LEU A 133 -4.54 4.36 -16.64
C LEU A 133 -4.91 5.85 -16.54
N GLU A 134 -3.93 6.72 -16.28
CA GLU A 134 -4.13 8.19 -16.24
C GLU A 134 -4.69 8.72 -17.56
N GLN A 135 -4.13 8.29 -18.70
CA GLN A 135 -4.64 8.70 -20.00
C GLN A 135 -6.06 8.19 -20.24
N ALA A 136 -6.36 6.94 -19.86
CA ALA A 136 -7.71 6.38 -20.00
C ALA A 136 -8.73 7.13 -19.15
N LEU A 137 -8.38 7.50 -17.91
CA LEU A 137 -9.26 8.28 -17.04
C LEU A 137 -9.43 9.71 -17.56
N LEU A 138 -8.38 10.37 -18.05
CA LEU A 138 -8.50 11.68 -18.70
C LEU A 138 -9.40 11.64 -19.93
N HIS A 139 -9.35 10.56 -20.72
CA HIS A 139 -10.25 10.36 -21.84
C HIS A 139 -11.71 10.32 -21.39
N LEU A 140 -12.03 9.50 -20.36
CA LEU A 140 -13.38 9.41 -19.79
C LEU A 140 -13.86 10.75 -19.22
N VAL A 141 -12.97 11.50 -18.57
CA VAL A 141 -13.27 12.84 -18.04
C VAL A 141 -13.60 13.81 -19.17
N ARG A 142 -12.81 13.82 -20.26
CA ARG A 142 -13.09 14.64 -21.46
C ARG A 142 -14.41 14.24 -22.12
N GLN A 143 -14.69 12.94 -22.24
CA GLN A 143 -15.97 12.45 -22.75
C GLN A 143 -17.13 12.96 -21.90
N LEU A 144 -17.05 12.81 -20.57
CA LEU A 144 -18.11 13.30 -19.67
C LEU A 144 -18.31 14.82 -19.77
N ARG A 145 -17.25 15.61 -19.96
CA ARG A 145 -17.34 17.06 -20.19
C ARG A 145 -17.95 17.41 -21.56
N ARG A 146 -17.84 16.54 -22.57
CA ARG A 146 -18.51 16.71 -23.87
C ARG A 146 -19.98 16.31 -23.82
N LEU A 147 -20.31 15.28 -23.04
CA LEU A 147 -21.67 14.78 -22.86
C LEU A 147 -22.48 15.65 -21.89
N THR A 148 -21.84 16.52 -21.11
CA THR A 148 -22.48 17.33 -20.08
C THR A 148 -21.91 18.74 -20.01
N ASP A 149 -22.75 19.74 -19.76
CA ASP A 149 -22.29 21.12 -19.49
C ASP A 149 -21.83 21.33 -18.04
N ALA A 150 -21.69 20.26 -17.25
CA ALA A 150 -21.44 20.33 -15.82
C ALA A 150 -20.03 20.85 -15.51
N THR A 151 -19.90 21.77 -14.55
CA THR A 151 -18.61 22.28 -14.05
C THR A 151 -18.03 21.46 -12.90
N ASN A 152 -18.82 20.57 -12.31
CA ASN A 152 -18.45 19.72 -11.18
C ASN A 152 -18.23 18.27 -11.65
N LEU A 153 -17.08 17.69 -11.30
CA LEU A 153 -16.80 16.28 -11.46
C LEU A 153 -16.84 15.56 -10.11
N VAL A 154 -17.65 14.51 -10.03
CA VAL A 154 -17.68 13.58 -8.90
C VAL A 154 -17.13 12.22 -9.33
N ILE A 155 -16.19 11.67 -8.56
CA ILE A 155 -15.57 10.36 -8.82
C ILE A 155 -15.84 9.39 -7.66
N ALA A 156 -16.27 8.17 -8.01
CA ALA A 156 -16.38 7.02 -7.10
C ALA A 156 -15.91 5.73 -7.80
N GLY A 157 -16.01 4.58 -7.11
CA GLY A 157 -15.49 3.29 -7.54
C GLY A 157 -14.05 3.05 -7.05
N GLY A 158 -13.63 1.78 -7.00
CA GLY A 158 -12.34 1.39 -6.44
C GLY A 158 -11.12 2.05 -7.11
N VAL A 159 -11.21 2.36 -8.41
CA VAL A 159 -10.14 3.07 -9.14
C VAL A 159 -10.03 4.53 -8.68
N GLY A 160 -11.10 5.12 -8.14
CA GLY A 160 -11.11 6.45 -7.53
C GLY A 160 -10.16 6.59 -6.33
N LEU A 161 -9.63 5.51 -5.76
CA LEU A 161 -8.59 5.56 -4.72
C LEU A 161 -7.18 5.83 -5.27
N ASN A 162 -7.00 5.84 -6.60
CA ASN A 162 -5.73 6.15 -7.25
C ASN A 162 -5.47 7.65 -7.19
N CYS A 163 -4.82 8.10 -6.11
CA CYS A 163 -4.58 9.52 -5.88
C CYS A 163 -3.67 10.17 -6.92
N THR A 164 -2.76 9.41 -7.54
CA THR A 164 -1.88 9.90 -8.59
C THR A 164 -2.71 10.26 -9.82
N ALA A 165 -3.61 9.37 -10.24
CA ALA A 165 -4.53 9.65 -11.34
C ALA A 165 -5.51 10.79 -11.01
N ASN A 166 -5.99 10.87 -9.78
CA ASN A 166 -6.83 12.00 -9.35
C ASN A 166 -6.07 13.33 -9.40
N GLY A 167 -4.77 13.35 -9.07
CA GLY A 167 -3.91 14.53 -9.24
C GLY A 167 -3.82 14.96 -10.70
N VAL A 168 -3.58 14.02 -11.61
CA VAL A 168 -3.57 14.28 -13.06
C VAL A 168 -4.92 14.84 -13.56
N ILE A 169 -6.03 14.30 -13.06
CA ILE A 169 -7.38 14.83 -13.39
C ILE A 169 -7.56 16.24 -12.84
N ALA A 170 -7.17 16.50 -11.59
CA ALA A 170 -7.27 17.80 -10.96
C ALA A 170 -6.48 18.86 -11.74
N ASP A 171 -5.22 18.56 -12.07
CA ASP A 171 -4.31 19.49 -12.75
C ASP A 171 -4.68 19.70 -14.22
N SER A 172 -5.56 18.86 -14.79
CA SER A 172 -6.03 19.03 -16.17
C SER A 172 -6.95 20.24 -16.38
N GLY A 173 -7.58 20.75 -15.32
CA GLY A 173 -8.51 21.89 -15.38
C GLY A 173 -9.76 21.66 -16.23
N ILE A 174 -10.08 20.41 -16.60
CA ILE A 174 -11.25 20.11 -17.45
C ILE A 174 -12.57 20.43 -16.74
N PHE A 175 -12.60 20.25 -15.42
CA PHE A 175 -13.70 20.62 -14.53
C PHE A 175 -13.20 21.63 -13.50
N GLU A 176 -14.07 22.57 -13.11
CA GLU A 176 -13.74 23.63 -12.16
C GLU A 176 -13.71 23.13 -10.72
N HIS A 177 -14.50 22.10 -10.44
CA HIS A 177 -14.64 21.53 -9.11
C HIS A 177 -14.55 20.01 -9.18
N LEU A 178 -13.77 19.44 -8.25
CA LEU A 178 -13.53 18.01 -8.15
C LEU A 178 -13.89 17.53 -6.75
N PHE A 179 -14.71 16.49 -6.69
CA PHE A 179 -14.98 15.74 -5.47
C PHE A 179 -14.77 14.25 -5.71
N ILE A 180 -13.91 13.63 -4.90
CA ILE A 180 -13.75 12.18 -4.88
C ILE A 180 -14.18 11.69 -3.52
N GLN A 181 -15.06 10.70 -3.49
CA GLN A 181 -15.57 10.13 -2.25
C GLN A 181 -14.41 9.45 -1.48
N PRO A 182 -14.18 9.74 -0.17
CA PRO A 182 -13.00 9.27 0.58
C PRO A 182 -12.89 7.75 0.76
N ALA A 183 -14.02 7.06 0.82
CA ALA A 183 -14.21 5.62 0.77
C ALA A 183 -14.77 5.20 -0.61
N SER A 184 -14.14 5.64 -1.71
CA SER A 184 -14.67 5.46 -3.07
C SER A 184 -14.88 4.01 -3.49
N HIS A 185 -14.21 3.07 -2.82
CA HIS A 185 -14.39 1.63 -2.99
C HIS A 185 -15.75 1.15 -2.43
N ASP A 186 -15.97 -0.16 -2.48
CA ASP A 186 -17.26 -0.79 -2.15
C ASP A 186 -17.82 -0.46 -0.76
N ALA A 187 -17.01 -0.02 0.22
CA ALA A 187 -17.57 0.39 1.51
C ALA A 187 -18.47 1.64 1.37
N GLY A 188 -18.16 2.54 0.43
CA GLY A 188 -18.96 3.72 0.15
C GLY A 188 -20.37 3.40 -0.38
N VAL A 189 -20.60 2.20 -0.93
CA VAL A 189 -21.91 1.84 -1.49
C VAL A 189 -22.99 1.74 -0.41
N ALA A 190 -22.62 1.45 0.84
CA ALA A 190 -23.57 1.43 1.95
C ALA A 190 -24.20 2.82 2.18
N ILE A 191 -23.40 3.88 2.05
CA ILE A 191 -23.89 5.27 2.14
C ILE A 191 -24.78 5.59 0.93
N GLY A 192 -24.34 5.23 -0.28
CA GLY A 192 -25.12 5.44 -1.50
C GLY A 192 -26.47 4.71 -1.49
N ALA A 193 -26.49 3.46 -1.05
CA ALA A 193 -27.71 2.65 -0.92
C ALA A 193 -28.68 3.24 0.11
N ALA A 194 -28.17 3.75 1.23
CA ALA A 194 -28.99 4.45 2.22
C ALA A 194 -29.63 5.73 1.63
N PHE A 195 -28.87 6.51 0.84
CA PHE A 195 -29.41 7.68 0.14
C PHE A 195 -30.50 7.32 -0.87
N GLU A 196 -30.30 6.26 -1.67
CA GLU A 196 -31.32 5.83 -2.64
C GLU A 196 -32.57 5.28 -1.93
N ALA A 197 -32.42 4.55 -0.83
CA ALA A 197 -33.54 4.08 -0.02
C ALA A 197 -34.35 5.25 0.59
N ALA A 198 -33.67 6.26 1.13
CA ALA A 198 -34.30 7.46 1.68
C ALA A 198 -35.07 8.24 0.60
N LYS A 199 -34.46 8.40 -0.58
CA LYS A 199 -35.10 8.99 -1.76
C LYS A 199 -36.36 8.23 -2.19
N CYS A 200 -36.31 6.90 -2.24
CA CYS A 200 -37.48 6.06 -2.57
C CYS A 200 -38.64 6.21 -1.56
N LYS A 201 -38.34 6.59 -0.32
CA LYS A 201 -39.35 6.92 0.70
C LYS A 201 -39.87 8.36 0.64
N GLY A 202 -39.35 9.17 -0.27
CA GLY A 202 -39.69 10.60 -0.35
C GLY A 202 -39.07 11.43 0.77
N GLU A 203 -38.04 10.94 1.45
CA GLU A 203 -37.33 11.72 2.47
C GLU A 203 -36.53 12.85 1.81
N ALA A 204 -36.56 14.03 2.42
CA ALA A 204 -35.78 15.17 1.95
C ALA A 204 -34.29 14.90 2.17
N LEU A 205 -33.52 14.74 1.09
CA LEU A 205 -32.08 14.62 1.18
C LEU A 205 -31.46 15.98 1.47
N VAL A 206 -30.72 16.08 2.57
CA VAL A 206 -29.95 17.29 2.90
C VAL A 206 -28.77 17.39 1.94
N SER A 207 -28.80 18.37 1.06
CA SER A 207 -27.65 18.68 0.20
C SER A 207 -26.59 19.40 1.04
N SER A 208 -25.56 18.66 1.42
CA SER A 208 -24.37 19.22 2.05
C SER A 208 -23.13 18.61 1.43
N ARG A 209 -22.07 19.41 1.28
CA ARG A 209 -20.77 18.90 0.89
C ARG A 209 -20.21 18.09 2.06
N MET A 210 -19.67 16.91 1.75
CA MET A 210 -18.88 16.15 2.72
C MET A 210 -17.54 16.85 2.88
N ASP A 211 -17.35 17.56 3.99
CA ASP A 211 -16.11 18.27 4.32
C ASP A 211 -15.15 17.41 5.18
N ASP A 212 -15.67 16.35 5.79
CA ASP A 212 -14.91 15.41 6.61
C ASP A 212 -15.44 13.97 6.48
N ALA A 213 -14.66 13.01 6.99
CA ALA A 213 -15.02 11.60 6.97
C ALA A 213 -15.22 11.01 8.38
N TYR A 214 -15.42 11.82 9.42
CA TYR A 214 -15.47 11.40 10.81
C TYR A 214 -16.83 10.77 11.18
N LEU A 215 -17.23 9.74 10.44
CA LEU A 215 -18.53 9.07 10.56
C LEU A 215 -18.53 7.92 11.58
N GLY A 216 -17.36 7.48 12.02
CA GLY A 216 -17.20 6.38 12.97
C GLY A 216 -17.51 6.74 14.44
N PRO A 217 -17.30 5.79 15.37
CA PRO A 217 -17.51 6.01 16.79
C PRO A 217 -16.50 6.98 17.39
N SER A 218 -16.92 7.67 18.46
CA SER A 218 -16.08 8.45 19.37
C SER A 218 -16.19 7.88 20.78
N TYR A 219 -15.18 8.15 21.61
CA TYR A 219 -15.11 7.70 22.99
C TYR A 219 -14.95 8.91 23.91
N SER A 220 -15.66 8.90 25.04
CA SER A 220 -15.51 9.94 26.05
C SER A 220 -14.20 9.78 26.82
N ASP A 221 -13.75 10.86 27.47
CA ASP A 221 -12.56 10.81 28.33
C ASP A 221 -12.72 9.77 29.45
N GLU A 222 -13.94 9.56 29.98
CA GLU A 222 -14.21 8.55 31.00
C GLU A 222 -13.99 7.13 30.47
N GLN A 223 -14.45 6.84 29.25
CA GLN A 223 -14.24 5.53 28.62
C GLN A 223 -12.75 5.29 28.32
N ILE A 224 -12.06 6.31 27.82
CA ILE A 224 -10.61 6.25 27.56
C ILE A 224 -9.84 6.05 28.86
N HIS A 225 -10.18 6.79 29.91
CA HIS A 225 -9.55 6.70 31.22
C HIS A 225 -9.72 5.31 31.83
N ALA A 226 -10.92 4.75 31.76
CA ALA A 226 -11.18 3.39 32.21
C ALA A 226 -10.29 2.36 31.50
N ALA A 227 -10.13 2.47 30.17
CA ALA A 227 -9.27 1.59 29.39
C ALA A 227 -7.77 1.74 29.77
N ILE A 228 -7.31 2.97 30.02
CA ILE A 228 -5.93 3.24 30.47
C ILE A 228 -5.68 2.62 31.86
N VAL A 229 -6.59 2.85 32.81
CA VAL A 229 -6.49 2.34 34.19
C VAL A 229 -6.51 0.81 34.20
N GLN A 230 -7.37 0.19 33.41
CA GLN A 230 -7.44 -1.27 33.29
C GLN A 230 -6.13 -1.90 32.82
N ARG A 231 -5.35 -1.19 31.98
CA ARG A 231 -4.03 -1.62 31.51
C ARG A 231 -2.90 -1.31 32.50
N GLY A 232 -3.14 -0.48 33.52
CA GLY A 232 -2.11 -0.08 34.50
C GLY A 232 -1.02 0.83 33.90
N LEU A 233 -1.33 1.57 32.83
CA LEU A 233 -0.36 2.44 32.17
C LEU A 233 -0.24 3.79 32.87
N SER A 234 0.96 4.37 32.86
CA SER A 234 1.18 5.75 33.34
C SER A 234 0.72 6.76 32.30
N TYR A 235 0.03 7.81 32.75
CA TYR A 235 -0.55 8.85 31.90
C TYR A 235 -0.51 10.22 32.59
N THR A 236 -0.61 11.27 31.77
CA THR A 236 -0.87 12.63 32.20
C THR A 236 -2.19 13.09 31.57
N ARG A 237 -3.07 13.70 32.36
CA ARG A 237 -4.27 14.38 31.82
C ARG A 237 -3.89 15.83 31.54
N CYS A 238 -4.22 16.31 30.36
CA CYS A 238 -3.87 17.66 29.89
C CYS A 238 -5.14 18.45 29.58
N SER A 239 -5.08 19.77 29.74
CA SER A 239 -5.96 20.71 29.06
C SER A 239 -5.72 20.70 27.55
N GLU A 240 -6.62 21.33 26.77
CA GLU A 240 -6.48 21.43 25.31
C GLU A 240 -5.15 22.09 24.89
N GLU A 241 -4.80 23.19 25.56
CA GLU A 241 -3.59 23.97 25.29
C GLU A 241 -2.32 23.17 25.63
N GLU A 242 -2.29 22.54 26.81
CA GLU A 242 -1.18 21.67 27.22
C GLU A 242 -1.00 20.48 26.26
N LEU A 243 -2.10 19.86 25.83
CA LEU A 243 -2.06 18.73 24.90
C LEU A 243 -1.48 19.13 23.54
N ILE A 244 -1.90 20.27 23.00
CA ILE A 244 -1.40 20.83 21.74
C ILE A 244 0.10 21.12 21.86
N HIS A 245 0.50 21.88 22.90
CA HIS A 245 1.90 22.23 23.12
C HIS A 245 2.80 21.02 23.34
N GLN A 246 2.35 20.04 24.13
CA GLN A 246 3.12 18.83 24.42
C GLN A 246 3.24 17.94 23.17
N THR A 247 2.18 17.84 22.37
CA THR A 247 2.24 17.07 21.12
C THR A 247 3.18 17.72 20.10
N ALA A 248 3.14 19.05 19.96
CA ALA A 248 4.07 19.78 19.11
C ALA A 248 5.53 19.67 19.58
N ASP A 249 5.77 19.69 20.89
CA ASP A 249 7.08 19.43 21.49
C ASP A 249 7.60 18.02 21.16
N PHE A 250 6.76 17.00 21.29
CA PHE A 250 7.10 15.64 20.89
C PHE A 250 7.45 15.52 19.40
N LEU A 251 6.67 16.16 18.52
CA LEU A 251 6.98 16.20 17.09
C LEU A 251 8.33 16.88 16.83
N GLN A 252 8.62 18.00 17.50
CA GLN A 252 9.90 18.69 17.36
C GLN A 252 11.09 17.84 17.83
N GLN A 253 10.89 17.02 18.86
CA GLN A 253 11.86 16.03 19.35
C GLN A 253 12.00 14.79 18.45
N GLY A 254 11.28 14.73 17.32
CA GLY A 254 11.33 13.61 16.37
C GLY A 254 10.59 12.36 16.85
N LYS A 255 9.72 12.48 17.85
CA LYS A 255 8.94 11.35 18.38
C LYS A 255 7.83 10.91 17.42
N LEU A 256 7.57 9.61 17.38
CA LEU A 256 6.42 9.00 16.72
C LEU A 256 5.26 8.89 17.71
N ILE A 257 4.13 9.50 17.35
CA ILE A 257 3.00 9.68 18.25
C ILE A 257 1.80 8.93 17.69
N GLY A 258 1.26 7.98 18.45
CA GLY A 258 -0.08 7.47 18.21
C GLY A 258 -1.11 8.54 18.57
N TRP A 259 -2.00 8.88 17.65
CA TRP A 259 -2.97 9.95 17.77
C TRP A 259 -4.38 9.38 17.64
N PHE A 260 -5.15 9.42 18.73
CA PHE A 260 -6.50 8.88 18.82
C PHE A 260 -7.46 9.95 19.34
N GLN A 261 -8.26 10.54 18.46
CA GLN A 261 -9.11 11.68 18.79
C GLN A 261 -10.49 11.59 18.14
N GLY A 262 -11.51 12.04 18.87
CA GLY A 262 -12.87 12.22 18.33
C GLY A 262 -13.45 11.00 17.62
N ARG A 263 -14.33 11.28 16.65
CA ARG A 263 -14.96 10.26 15.80
C ARG A 263 -13.95 9.72 14.79
N ALA A 264 -13.93 8.40 14.62
CA ALA A 264 -13.03 7.76 13.65
C ALA A 264 -13.39 8.12 12.20
N GLU A 265 -12.37 8.23 11.35
CA GLU A 265 -12.53 8.48 9.92
C GLU A 265 -13.03 7.23 9.15
N PHE A 266 -13.88 7.44 8.14
CA PHE A 266 -14.42 6.42 7.26
C PHE A 266 -13.63 6.36 5.94
N GLY A 267 -13.23 5.16 5.55
CA GLY A 267 -12.41 4.91 4.37
C GLY A 267 -11.00 4.40 4.72
N PRO A 268 -10.14 4.22 3.73
CA PRO A 268 -8.86 3.52 3.90
C PRO A 268 -7.72 4.40 4.44
N ARG A 269 -7.97 5.69 4.68
CA ARG A 269 -6.94 6.68 5.05
C ARG A 269 -7.22 7.20 6.46
N ALA A 270 -6.18 7.31 7.27
CA ALA A 270 -6.25 8.12 8.48
C ALA A 270 -6.10 9.60 8.12
N LEU A 271 -6.94 10.42 8.74
CA LEU A 271 -7.18 11.82 8.43
C LEU A 271 -7.13 12.66 9.72
N GLY A 272 -6.29 12.30 10.67
CA GLY A 272 -6.11 13.05 11.91
C GLY A 272 -7.05 12.64 13.05
N ALA A 273 -7.74 11.50 12.99
CA ALA A 273 -8.51 10.95 14.11
C ALA A 273 -7.95 9.62 14.63
N ARG A 274 -7.47 8.74 13.75
CA ARG A 274 -6.78 7.48 14.11
C ARG A 274 -5.45 7.37 13.36
N SER A 275 -4.51 8.21 13.76
CA SER A 275 -3.27 8.46 13.01
C SER A 275 -2.02 8.09 13.80
N ILE A 276 -0.92 7.78 13.10
CA ILE A 276 0.42 7.93 13.66
C ILE A 276 1.01 9.17 13.00
N ILE A 277 1.46 10.11 13.83
CA ILE A 277 2.05 11.37 13.38
C ILE A 277 3.52 11.47 13.76
N GLY A 278 4.26 12.25 12.97
CA GLY A 278 5.70 12.43 13.14
C GLY A 278 6.23 13.68 12.45
N ASN A 279 7.49 14.00 12.72
CA ASN A 279 8.18 15.16 12.17
C ASN A 279 8.41 15.00 10.65
N PRO A 280 7.99 15.94 9.79
CA PRO A 280 8.21 15.83 8.35
C PRO A 280 9.63 16.21 7.92
N MET A 281 10.36 16.95 8.75
CA MET A 281 11.66 17.54 8.43
C MET A 281 12.81 16.53 8.48
N ASP A 282 12.64 15.42 9.19
CA ASP A 282 13.67 14.40 9.36
C ASP A 282 13.34 13.12 8.57
N ARG A 283 14.27 12.72 7.69
CA ARG A 283 14.14 11.48 6.93
C ARG A 283 14.16 10.23 7.83
N GLU A 284 14.74 10.31 9.03
CA GLU A 284 14.68 9.22 10.00
C GLU A 284 13.24 8.91 10.42
N THR A 285 12.33 9.90 10.44
CA THR A 285 10.90 9.66 10.70
C THR A 285 10.30 8.68 9.68
N LEU A 286 10.63 8.82 8.38
CA LEU A 286 10.20 7.87 7.34
C LEU A 286 10.77 6.47 7.59
N VAL A 287 12.03 6.37 7.99
CA VAL A 287 12.70 5.09 8.26
C VAL A 287 12.05 4.39 9.45
N ARG A 288 11.85 5.10 10.57
CA ARG A 288 11.22 4.58 11.79
C ARG A 288 9.77 4.15 11.53
N LEU A 289 8.99 4.97 10.81
CA LEU A 289 7.61 4.60 10.48
C LEU A 289 7.55 3.39 9.54
N ASN A 290 8.43 3.29 8.53
CA ASN A 290 8.46 2.10 7.66
C ASN A 290 8.84 0.83 8.45
N ARG A 291 9.75 0.95 9.42
CA ARG A 291 10.12 -0.14 10.34
C ARG A 291 8.95 -0.55 11.23
N LEU A 292 8.31 0.42 11.90
CA LEU A 292 7.13 0.21 12.74
C LEU A 292 6.03 -0.51 11.96
N LYS A 293 5.81 -0.10 10.70
CA LYS A 293 4.81 -0.67 9.79
C LYS A 293 5.25 -1.97 9.11
N ARG A 294 6.48 -2.44 9.35
CA ARG A 294 7.07 -3.63 8.71
C ARG A 294 6.93 -3.63 7.19
N ARG A 295 7.04 -2.46 6.57
CA ARG A 295 6.83 -2.26 5.13
C ARG A 295 8.10 -1.78 4.45
N GLU A 296 8.04 -1.70 3.13
CA GLU A 296 9.21 -1.40 2.32
C GLU A 296 9.69 0.04 2.49
N MET A 297 11.02 0.23 2.58
CA MET A 297 11.64 1.55 2.81
C MET A 297 11.35 2.58 1.73
N TRP A 298 10.95 2.14 0.53
CA TRP A 298 10.66 3.00 -0.60
C TRP A 298 9.25 3.61 -0.54
N ARG A 299 8.39 3.17 0.39
CA ARG A 299 7.02 3.71 0.51
C ARG A 299 7.03 5.06 1.24
N PRO A 300 6.48 6.12 0.62
CA PRO A 300 6.36 7.42 1.28
C PRO A 300 5.26 7.39 2.34
N PHE A 301 5.21 8.45 3.15
CA PHE A 301 4.07 8.79 3.98
C PHE A 301 3.41 10.07 3.49
N ALA A 302 2.19 10.33 3.93
CA ALA A 302 1.43 11.49 3.48
C ALA A 302 1.63 12.67 4.44
N PRO A 303 1.66 13.91 3.94
CA PRO A 303 1.59 15.10 4.78
C PRO A 303 0.16 15.43 5.18
N SER A 304 -0.03 15.89 6.41
CA SER A 304 -1.15 16.74 6.80
C SER A 304 -0.64 18.17 6.96
N VAL A 305 -1.29 19.13 6.30
CA VAL A 305 -0.92 20.55 6.27
C VAL A 305 -2.14 21.39 6.63
N ILE A 306 -1.97 22.49 7.36
CA ILE A 306 -3.08 23.44 7.55
C ILE A 306 -3.48 24.03 6.20
N GLU A 307 -4.77 24.17 5.92
CA GLU A 307 -5.26 24.62 4.61
C GLU A 307 -4.66 25.97 4.21
N GLU A 308 -4.47 26.87 5.17
CA GLU A 308 -3.90 28.21 4.99
C GLU A 308 -2.44 28.19 4.45
N ALA A 309 -1.72 27.10 4.65
CA ALA A 309 -0.33 26.94 4.22
C ALA A 309 -0.18 25.99 3.03
N PHE A 310 -1.27 25.46 2.46
CA PHE A 310 -1.21 24.44 1.42
C PHE A 310 -0.41 24.91 0.19
N ASP A 311 -0.75 26.08 -0.36
CA ASP A 311 -0.14 26.62 -1.58
C ASP A 311 1.33 27.05 -1.38
N ALA A 312 1.77 27.21 -0.13
CA ALA A 312 3.16 27.50 0.20
C ALA A 312 4.09 26.27 0.08
N PHE A 313 3.52 25.07 -0.08
CA PHE A 313 4.27 23.81 -0.17
C PHE A 313 3.90 22.93 -1.37
N PHE A 314 2.67 23.04 -1.88
CA PHE A 314 2.14 22.12 -2.90
C PHE A 314 1.61 22.87 -4.13
N GLU A 315 1.91 22.34 -5.31
CA GLU A 315 1.27 22.71 -6.57
C GLU A 315 0.04 21.80 -6.75
N SER A 316 -1.16 22.35 -6.58
CA SER A 316 -2.42 21.65 -6.90
C SER A 316 -3.56 22.63 -7.15
N ALA A 317 -4.41 22.32 -8.12
CA ALA A 317 -5.65 23.07 -8.34
C ALA A 317 -6.72 22.81 -7.26
N HIS A 318 -6.62 21.70 -6.51
CA HIS A 318 -7.68 21.23 -5.63
C HIS A 318 -7.14 20.64 -4.31
N PRO A 319 -6.93 21.48 -3.26
CA PRO A 319 -6.61 21.01 -1.91
C PRO A 319 -7.68 20.04 -1.39
N SER A 320 -7.25 18.82 -1.06
CA SER A 320 -8.17 17.74 -0.62
C SER A 320 -8.05 17.47 0.88
N PRO A 321 -9.17 17.40 1.63
CA PRO A 321 -9.15 17.02 3.05
C PRO A 321 -9.03 15.49 3.26
N PHE A 322 -8.96 14.69 2.19
CA PHE A 322 -9.10 13.23 2.25
C PHE A 322 -7.83 12.47 1.84
N MET A 323 -6.73 13.16 1.57
CA MET A 323 -5.52 12.56 0.98
C MET A 323 -5.84 11.75 -0.30
N ILE A 324 -6.81 12.16 -1.09
CA ILE A 324 -7.26 11.38 -2.27
C ILE A 324 -6.80 12.00 -3.60
N VAL A 325 -6.14 13.15 -3.55
CA VAL A 325 -5.54 13.85 -4.69
C VAL A 325 -4.05 14.01 -4.40
N ALA A 326 -3.19 13.53 -5.31
CA ALA A 326 -1.76 13.77 -5.23
C ALA A 326 -1.44 15.19 -5.73
N ALA A 327 -0.36 15.77 -5.20
CA ALA A 327 0.13 17.09 -5.57
C ALA A 327 1.66 17.06 -5.70
N LYS A 328 2.24 17.96 -6.50
CA LYS A 328 3.70 18.15 -6.52
C LYS A 328 4.11 19.03 -5.36
N VAL A 329 5.18 18.66 -4.67
CA VAL A 329 5.79 19.51 -3.65
C VAL A 329 6.70 20.51 -4.34
N LEU A 330 6.55 21.79 -4.01
CA LEU A 330 7.37 22.88 -4.55
C LEU A 330 8.86 22.53 -4.41
N ARG A 331 9.61 22.76 -5.48
CA ARG A 331 10.97 22.21 -5.62
C ARG A 331 11.94 22.67 -4.53
N ASP A 332 11.81 23.91 -4.07
CA ASP A 332 12.57 24.49 -2.97
C ASP A 332 12.14 23.93 -1.60
N LYS A 333 10.87 23.54 -1.46
CA LYS A 333 10.29 22.95 -0.23
C LYS A 333 10.56 21.47 -0.04
N GLN A 334 10.88 20.73 -1.09
CA GLN A 334 11.11 19.27 -1.00
C GLN A 334 12.17 18.86 0.04
N LYS A 335 13.20 19.69 0.25
CA LYS A 335 14.25 19.42 1.24
C LYS A 335 13.86 19.79 2.67
N GLU A 336 12.85 20.64 2.84
CA GLU A 336 12.33 21.05 4.16
C GLU A 336 11.44 19.96 4.77
N VAL A 337 10.81 19.12 3.94
CA VAL A 337 9.87 18.06 4.38
C VAL A 337 10.17 16.67 3.79
N PRO A 338 11.41 16.17 3.86
CA PRO A 338 11.86 14.97 3.15
C PRO A 338 11.15 13.66 3.55
N ALA A 339 10.45 13.62 4.69
CA ALA A 339 9.74 12.42 5.14
C ALA A 339 8.40 12.16 4.41
N VAL A 340 7.85 13.19 3.75
CA VAL A 340 6.55 13.13 3.06
C VAL A 340 6.66 13.28 1.54
N VAL A 341 7.88 13.48 1.03
CA VAL A 341 8.16 13.68 -0.40
C VAL A 341 8.52 12.34 -1.03
N HIS A 342 7.82 11.97 -2.10
CA HIS A 342 8.15 10.81 -2.91
C HIS A 342 9.35 11.10 -3.83
N VAL A 343 10.00 10.04 -4.33
CA VAL A 343 11.16 10.12 -5.24
C VAL A 343 10.96 11.01 -6.48
N ASP A 344 9.72 11.17 -6.96
CA ASP A 344 9.35 11.99 -8.12
C ASP A 344 8.91 13.42 -7.74
N GLY A 345 9.12 13.81 -6.48
CA GLY A 345 8.72 15.11 -5.94
C GLY A 345 7.23 15.25 -5.62
N SER A 346 6.43 14.18 -5.79
CA SER A 346 5.02 14.19 -5.41
C SER A 346 4.79 13.93 -3.93
N ALA A 347 3.62 14.31 -3.45
CA ALA A 347 3.07 13.91 -2.16
C ALA A 347 1.56 13.71 -2.29
N ARG A 348 0.92 13.24 -1.21
CA ARG A 348 -0.53 13.03 -1.14
C ARG A 348 -1.10 13.78 0.07
N PRO A 349 -1.18 15.13 -0.01
CA PRO A 349 -1.48 15.96 1.15
C PRO A 349 -2.92 15.84 1.64
N GLN A 350 -3.11 16.02 2.95
CA GLN A 350 -4.37 16.36 3.59
C GLN A 350 -4.37 17.86 3.89
N ALA A 351 -5.32 18.60 3.31
CA ALA A 351 -5.63 19.96 3.74
C ALA A 351 -6.50 19.93 5.00
N VAL A 352 -5.97 20.41 6.12
CA VAL A 352 -6.64 20.39 7.43
C VAL A 352 -7.24 21.76 7.70
N ARG A 353 -8.55 21.80 7.92
CA ARG A 353 -9.27 23.04 8.28
C ARG A 353 -9.52 23.12 9.77
N ARG A 354 -9.34 24.32 10.33
CA ARG A 354 -9.65 24.61 11.74
C ARG A 354 -11.12 24.35 12.09
N SER A 355 -12.04 24.67 11.18
CA SER A 355 -13.48 24.47 11.38
C SER A 355 -13.92 23.01 11.44
N VAL A 356 -13.11 22.09 10.89
CA VAL A 356 -13.42 20.67 10.77
C VAL A 356 -12.76 19.87 11.89
N ASN A 357 -11.46 20.08 12.11
CA ASN A 357 -10.70 19.37 13.15
C ASN A 357 -9.79 20.36 13.91
N PRO A 358 -10.35 21.15 14.85
CA PRO A 358 -9.62 22.23 15.51
C PRO A 358 -8.43 21.76 16.33
N ARG A 359 -8.53 20.60 17.00
CA ARG A 359 -7.44 20.02 17.80
C ARG A 359 -6.28 19.57 16.91
N TYR A 360 -6.56 18.85 15.82
CA TYR A 360 -5.51 18.40 14.91
C TYR A 360 -4.88 19.59 14.16
N TRP A 361 -5.70 20.55 13.72
CA TRP A 361 -5.21 21.82 13.17
C TRP A 361 -4.32 22.54 14.18
N GLY A 362 -4.72 22.63 15.46
CA GLY A 362 -3.95 23.31 16.51
C GLY A 362 -2.59 22.69 16.77
N VAL A 363 -2.46 21.36 16.73
CA VAL A 363 -1.15 20.68 16.80
C VAL A 363 -0.26 21.04 15.62
N ILE A 364 -0.80 21.03 14.40
CA ILE A 364 -0.02 21.32 13.19
C ILE A 364 0.39 22.80 13.15
N ASP A 365 -0.52 23.71 13.51
CA ASP A 365 -0.24 25.14 13.61
C ASP A 365 0.82 25.42 14.68
N GLU A 366 0.68 24.86 15.89
CA GLU A 366 1.66 25.03 16.95
C GLU A 366 3.05 24.49 16.57
N PHE A 367 3.10 23.33 15.93
CA PHE A 367 4.34 22.79 15.37
C PHE A 367 4.92 23.73 14.30
N GLY A 368 4.06 24.29 13.44
CA GLY A 368 4.43 25.28 12.44
C GLY A 368 5.00 26.57 13.04
N ARG A 369 4.39 27.12 14.09
CA ARG A 369 4.92 28.32 14.79
C ARG A 369 6.32 28.09 15.39
N ARG A 370 6.61 26.86 15.84
CA ARG A 370 7.91 26.50 16.43
C ARG A 370 9.01 26.23 15.41
N THR A 371 8.64 25.73 14.24
CA THR A 371 9.60 25.17 13.27
C THR A 371 9.64 25.91 11.93
N GLY A 372 8.64 26.73 11.64
CA GLY A 372 8.37 27.29 10.32
C GLY A 372 7.67 26.33 9.35
N ILE A 373 7.39 25.09 9.77
CA ILE A 373 6.83 24.02 8.92
C ILE A 373 5.46 23.59 9.46
N PRO A 374 4.33 24.12 8.95
CA PRO A 374 2.98 23.76 9.39
C PRO A 374 2.50 22.45 8.72
N ILE A 375 3.34 21.43 8.76
CA ILE A 375 3.11 20.11 8.18
C ILE A 375 3.47 19.05 9.22
N VAL A 376 2.73 17.94 9.25
CA VAL A 376 3.13 16.73 9.97
C VAL A 376 3.07 15.51 9.04
N VAL A 377 3.91 14.50 9.30
CA VAL A 377 3.71 13.19 8.71
C VAL A 377 2.40 12.62 9.28
N ASN A 378 1.57 12.03 8.44
CA ASN A 378 0.38 11.30 8.86
C ASN A 378 0.30 9.95 8.14
N THR A 379 0.07 8.89 8.92
CA THR A 379 -0.23 7.55 8.44
C THR A 379 -1.30 6.89 9.28
N SER A 380 -1.95 5.85 8.74
CA SER A 380 -2.91 5.01 9.46
C SER A 380 -2.37 4.56 10.82
N PHE A 381 -3.20 4.52 11.86
CA PHE A 381 -2.82 3.92 13.15
C PHE A 381 -3.23 2.45 13.19
N ASN A 382 -2.27 1.58 12.89
CA ASN A 382 -2.43 0.12 12.81
C ASN A 382 -1.07 -0.59 12.71
N LEU A 383 -1.02 -1.89 12.97
CA LEU A 383 0.12 -2.73 12.58
C LEU A 383 -0.05 -3.25 11.15
N ASP A 384 0.99 -3.92 10.64
CA ASP A 384 0.89 -4.59 9.34
C ASP A 384 -0.24 -5.63 9.36
N HIS A 385 -1.05 -5.62 8.31
CA HIS A 385 -2.20 -6.50 8.10
C HIS A 385 -3.40 -6.31 9.05
N GLU A 386 -3.40 -5.28 9.90
CA GLU A 386 -4.55 -4.92 10.74
C GLU A 386 -5.32 -3.72 10.16
N PRO A 387 -6.65 -3.62 10.38
CA PRO A 387 -7.41 -2.39 10.15
C PRO A 387 -6.89 -1.23 11.01
N ILE A 388 -7.32 -0.01 10.67
CA ILE A 388 -7.10 1.18 11.52
C ILE A 388 -7.75 0.93 12.89
N VAL A 389 -7.03 1.23 13.98
CA VAL A 389 -7.56 1.10 15.35
C VAL A 389 -8.85 1.88 15.48
N LEU A 390 -9.86 1.27 16.09
CA LEU A 390 -11.17 1.86 16.29
C LEU A 390 -11.42 2.17 17.76
N ARG A 391 -11.03 1.23 18.65
CA ARG A 391 -11.28 1.27 20.10
C ARG A 391 -10.05 1.74 20.91
N PRO A 392 -10.25 2.37 22.08
CA PRO A 392 -9.15 2.76 22.96
C PRO A 392 -8.21 1.59 23.31
N GLU A 393 -8.75 0.40 23.56
CA GLU A 393 -7.97 -0.78 23.93
C GLU A 393 -7.02 -1.24 22.81
N GLU A 394 -7.42 -1.03 21.54
CA GLU A 394 -6.62 -1.35 20.36
C GLU A 394 -5.48 -0.35 20.19
N ALA A 395 -5.75 0.94 20.42
CA ALA A 395 -4.74 2.00 20.39
C ALA A 395 -3.70 1.82 21.50
N LEU A 396 -4.15 1.48 22.71
CA LEU A 396 -3.27 1.17 23.85
C LEU A 396 -2.42 -0.07 23.57
N ALA A 397 -3.02 -1.15 23.06
CA ALA A 397 -2.28 -2.37 22.70
C ALA A 397 -1.22 -2.10 21.62
N ASN A 398 -1.57 -1.31 20.59
CA ASN A 398 -0.62 -0.88 19.58
C ASN A 398 0.52 -0.05 20.19
N TYR A 399 0.20 0.92 21.06
CA TYR A 399 1.21 1.75 21.73
C TYR A 399 2.20 0.91 22.54
N GLU A 400 1.73 -0.08 23.31
CA GLU A 400 2.58 -0.96 24.12
C GLU A 400 3.48 -1.87 23.28
N THR A 401 2.99 -2.34 22.13
CA THR A 401 3.66 -3.38 21.32
C THR A 401 4.50 -2.84 20.17
N THR A 402 4.52 -1.52 19.98
CA THR A 402 5.23 -0.84 18.88
C THR A 402 6.38 0.05 19.36
N GLU A 403 7.14 0.56 18.40
CA GLU A 403 8.16 1.61 18.61
C GLU A 403 7.55 3.02 18.71
N LEU A 404 6.25 3.18 18.96
CA LEU A 404 5.66 4.48 19.27
C LEU A 404 6.28 5.05 20.56
N ASP A 405 6.68 6.31 20.51
CA ASP A 405 7.30 7.01 21.65
C ASP A 405 6.23 7.54 22.61
N ALA A 406 5.07 7.94 22.07
CA ALA A 406 3.95 8.47 22.81
C ALA A 406 2.60 8.05 22.22
N LEU A 407 1.56 8.10 23.04
CA LEU A 407 0.16 8.00 22.65
C LEU A 407 -0.59 9.21 23.22
N VAL A 408 -1.27 9.94 22.34
CA VAL A 408 -2.18 11.03 22.71
C VAL A 408 -3.59 10.57 22.37
N ILE A 409 -4.38 10.30 23.42
CA ILE A 409 -5.70 9.68 23.33
C ILE A 409 -6.72 10.43 24.20
N GLY A 410 -7.73 11.02 23.57
CA GLY A 410 -8.63 11.96 24.26
C GLY A 410 -7.82 13.12 24.87
N SER A 411 -8.06 13.43 26.14
CA SER A 411 -7.28 14.42 26.90
C SER A 411 -6.06 13.83 27.64
N TYR A 412 -5.61 12.62 27.28
CA TYR A 412 -4.54 11.91 27.96
C TYR A 412 -3.30 11.75 27.09
N VAL A 413 -2.13 11.95 27.71
CA VAL A 413 -0.82 11.73 27.11
C VAL A 413 -0.11 10.61 27.85
N LEU A 414 0.32 9.61 27.11
CA LEU A 414 1.19 8.53 27.58
C LEU A 414 2.52 8.64 26.85
N SER A 415 3.63 8.60 27.56
CA SER A 415 4.97 8.64 26.97
C SER A 415 5.85 7.54 27.54
N LYS A 416 6.60 6.85 26.69
CA LYS A 416 7.65 5.94 27.14
C LYS A 416 8.81 6.79 27.66
N GLN A 417 9.32 6.46 28.86
CA GLN A 417 10.53 7.11 29.35
C GLN A 417 11.71 6.77 28.44
N GLU A 418 12.65 7.72 28.30
CA GLU A 418 13.93 7.46 27.63
C GLU A 418 14.59 6.23 28.27
N GLY A 419 14.70 5.14 27.52
CA GLY A 419 15.27 3.87 27.99
C GLY A 419 14.32 2.67 27.95
N PHE A 420 13.01 2.84 27.74
CA PHE A 420 12.11 1.70 27.49
C PHE A 420 12.18 1.27 26.02
N HIS A 421 13.33 0.74 25.61
CA HIS A 421 13.42 -0.05 24.38
C HIS A 421 12.84 -1.43 24.64
N ILE A 422 11.80 -1.82 23.90
CA ILE A 422 11.50 -3.25 23.75
C ILE A 422 12.80 -3.87 23.21
N PRO A 423 13.40 -4.87 23.88
CA PRO A 423 14.64 -5.47 23.41
C PRO A 423 14.37 -6.15 22.07
N TYR A 424 14.67 -5.42 21.00
CA TYR A 424 14.81 -5.97 19.67
C TYR A 424 16.04 -6.87 19.70
N LYS A 425 15.90 -8.12 19.26
CA LYS A 425 17.07 -8.93 18.89
C LYS A 425 17.79 -8.16 17.79
N GLU A 426 18.88 -7.50 18.14
CA GLU A 426 19.67 -6.71 17.21
C GLU A 426 19.91 -7.47 15.91
N SER A 427 19.45 -6.89 14.81
CA SER A 427 20.22 -7.01 13.58
C SER A 427 21.50 -6.19 13.81
N PRO A 428 22.71 -6.72 13.47
CA PRO A 428 23.97 -6.09 13.84
C PRO A 428 24.03 -4.64 13.39
N PRO A 429 24.70 -3.75 14.16
CA PRO A 429 24.74 -2.32 13.90
C PRO A 429 25.18 -2.03 12.47
N ALA A 430 24.59 -0.99 11.89
CA ALA A 430 24.99 -0.46 10.60
C ALA A 430 26.47 -0.05 10.66
N ALA A 431 27.34 -0.94 10.22
CA ALA A 431 28.72 -0.60 9.96
C ALA A 431 28.74 0.58 8.98
N ARG A 432 29.57 1.60 9.25
CA ARG A 432 29.91 2.70 8.33
C ARG A 432 29.82 2.21 6.89
N SER A 433 28.94 2.85 6.11
CA SER A 433 28.57 2.46 4.75
C SER A 433 29.80 2.43 3.85
N THR A 434 30.48 1.29 3.86
CA THR A 434 31.41 0.92 2.80
C THR A 434 30.55 0.72 1.56
N PRO A 435 30.92 1.28 0.39
CA PRO A 435 30.14 1.12 -0.82
C PRO A 435 29.80 -0.36 -1.03
N LEU A 436 28.50 -0.65 -1.21
CA LEU A 436 28.04 -2.01 -1.45
C LEU A 436 28.80 -2.56 -2.66
N ASP A 437 29.54 -3.65 -2.46
CA ASP A 437 30.22 -4.32 -3.56
C ASP A 437 29.16 -4.90 -4.50
N LYS A 438 28.90 -4.19 -5.60
CA LYS A 438 27.87 -4.53 -6.59
C LYS A 438 28.07 -5.96 -7.15
N ARG A 439 29.29 -6.51 -7.06
CA ARG A 439 29.59 -7.90 -7.47
C ARG A 439 28.85 -8.93 -6.60
N LEU A 440 28.49 -8.61 -5.36
CA LEU A 440 27.71 -9.49 -4.50
C LEU A 440 26.29 -9.73 -5.05
N ILE A 441 25.74 -8.76 -5.79
CA ILE A 441 24.47 -8.93 -6.50
C ILE A 441 24.62 -9.97 -7.62
N THR A 442 25.77 -10.00 -8.31
CA THR A 442 26.09 -11.04 -9.31
C THR A 442 26.11 -12.43 -8.68
N VAL A 443 26.76 -12.60 -7.53
CA VAL A 443 26.77 -13.88 -6.80
C VAL A 443 25.36 -14.26 -6.33
N HIS A 444 24.59 -13.31 -5.78
CA HIS A 444 23.22 -13.56 -5.33
C HIS A 444 22.30 -14.00 -6.48
N ARG A 445 22.41 -13.35 -7.64
CA ARG A 445 21.68 -13.69 -8.87
C ARG A 445 22.10 -15.05 -9.43
N TYR A 446 23.40 -15.33 -9.42
CA TYR A 446 23.96 -16.60 -9.89
C TYR A 446 23.44 -17.77 -9.04
N ILE A 447 23.45 -17.63 -7.71
CA ILE A 447 22.85 -18.60 -6.79
C ILE A 447 21.38 -18.84 -7.13
N ARG A 448 20.56 -17.79 -7.31
CA ARG A 448 19.12 -17.95 -7.60
C ARG A 448 18.83 -18.62 -8.95
N SER A 449 19.72 -18.50 -9.93
CA SER A 449 19.56 -19.10 -11.26
C SER A 449 20.18 -20.49 -11.38
N HIS A 450 21.12 -20.84 -10.50
CA HIS A 450 21.93 -22.07 -10.61
C HIS A 450 21.89 -22.95 -9.34
N PHE A 451 21.01 -22.67 -8.38
CA PHE A 451 20.97 -23.39 -7.09
C PHE A 451 20.80 -24.92 -7.24
N GLN A 452 20.22 -25.39 -8.33
CA GLN A 452 20.04 -26.82 -8.63
C GLN A 452 21.35 -27.53 -9.04
N GLN A 453 22.38 -26.76 -9.40
CA GLN A 453 23.70 -27.28 -9.77
C GLN A 453 24.57 -27.49 -8.53
N SER A 454 25.65 -28.26 -8.66
CA SER A 454 26.66 -28.39 -7.60
C SER A 454 27.46 -27.08 -7.50
N LEU A 455 27.06 -26.23 -6.56
CA LEU A 455 27.70 -24.96 -6.26
C LEU A 455 28.51 -25.05 -4.97
N SER A 456 29.75 -24.62 -5.02
CA SER A 456 30.66 -24.46 -3.89
C SER A 456 30.97 -23.00 -3.63
N LEU A 457 31.40 -22.67 -2.41
CA LEU A 457 31.80 -21.32 -2.07
C LEU A 457 32.99 -20.84 -2.94
N GLN A 458 33.88 -21.75 -3.35
CA GLN A 458 35.00 -21.45 -4.25
C GLN A 458 34.50 -21.01 -5.64
N GLN A 459 33.59 -21.78 -6.25
CA GLN A 459 33.02 -21.41 -7.56
C GLN A 459 32.32 -20.05 -7.53
N LEU A 460 31.64 -19.73 -6.42
CA LEU A 460 30.98 -18.44 -6.25
C LEU A 460 31.96 -17.29 -6.05
N SER A 461 33.11 -17.52 -5.39
CA SER A 461 34.13 -16.50 -5.21
C SER A 461 34.92 -16.25 -6.48
N ASP A 462 35.14 -17.29 -7.28
CA ASP A 462 35.80 -17.21 -8.59
C ASP A 462 34.97 -16.39 -9.59
N LEU A 463 33.63 -16.49 -9.54
CA LEU A 463 32.70 -15.72 -10.37
C LEU A 463 32.92 -14.19 -10.29
N ILE A 464 33.40 -13.72 -9.14
CA ILE A 464 33.63 -12.29 -8.89
C ILE A 464 35.10 -11.96 -8.58
N ALA A 465 36.01 -12.89 -8.87
CA ALA A 465 37.45 -12.80 -8.65
C ALA A 465 37.80 -12.33 -7.23
N CYS A 466 37.29 -13.02 -6.21
CA CYS A 466 37.57 -12.70 -4.81
C CYS A 466 37.89 -13.94 -3.97
N ASN A 467 38.31 -13.72 -2.72
CA ASN A 467 38.60 -14.81 -1.78
C ASN A 467 37.28 -15.41 -1.20
N PRO A 468 37.16 -16.75 -1.05
CA PRO A 468 35.98 -17.41 -0.47
C PRO A 468 35.54 -16.89 0.92
N ILE A 469 36.52 -16.58 1.80
CA ILE A 469 36.26 -16.05 3.14
C ILE A 469 35.70 -14.64 3.04
N TYR A 470 36.27 -13.80 2.17
CA TYR A 470 35.77 -12.46 1.90
C TYR A 470 34.34 -12.51 1.35
N LEU A 471 34.08 -13.40 0.38
CA LEU A 471 32.73 -13.59 -0.15
C LEU A 471 31.77 -14.01 0.97
N SER A 472 32.09 -15.05 1.74
CA SER A 472 31.20 -15.57 2.79
C SER A 472 30.85 -14.48 3.82
N ASN A 473 31.86 -13.74 4.30
CA ASN A 473 31.66 -12.70 5.30
C ASN A 473 30.86 -11.51 4.75
N THR A 474 31.22 -11.01 3.57
CA THR A 474 30.58 -9.83 3.01
C THR A 474 29.16 -10.15 2.52
N TYR A 475 28.96 -11.32 1.91
CA TYR A 475 27.65 -11.83 1.51
C TYR A 475 26.73 -12.03 2.74
N SER A 476 27.24 -12.63 3.82
CA SER A 476 26.46 -12.82 5.06
C SER A 476 26.10 -11.49 5.71
N LYS A 477 27.00 -10.50 5.65
CA LYS A 477 26.75 -9.15 6.18
C LYS A 477 25.62 -8.44 5.41
N VAL A 478 25.62 -8.57 4.08
CA VAL A 478 24.64 -7.92 3.19
C VAL A 478 23.29 -8.65 3.18
N PHE A 479 23.30 -9.96 2.94
CA PHE A 479 22.07 -10.75 2.74
C PHE A 479 21.57 -11.43 4.02
N ARG A 480 22.26 -11.23 5.16
CA ARG A 480 21.94 -11.84 6.46
C ARG A 480 21.90 -13.38 6.45
N VAL A 481 22.52 -14.00 5.45
CA VAL A 481 22.62 -15.45 5.26
C VAL A 481 23.91 -15.77 4.51
N SER A 482 24.59 -16.87 4.84
CA SER A 482 25.78 -17.26 4.07
C SER A 482 25.42 -17.75 2.66
N PRO A 483 26.32 -17.65 1.67
CA PRO A 483 26.05 -18.12 0.30
C PRO A 483 25.55 -19.58 0.27
N MET A 484 26.20 -20.45 1.04
CA MET A 484 25.83 -21.87 1.12
C MET A 484 24.48 -22.08 1.78
N LYS A 485 24.17 -21.30 2.82
CA LYS A 485 22.86 -21.36 3.49
C LYS A 485 21.75 -20.79 2.60
N HIS A 486 22.06 -19.80 1.76
CA HIS A 486 21.12 -19.26 0.78
C HIS A 486 20.75 -20.30 -0.29
N ILE A 487 21.74 -21.00 -0.86
CA ILE A 487 21.51 -22.13 -1.78
C ILE A 487 20.62 -23.18 -1.12
N GLN A 488 20.93 -23.53 0.13
CA GLN A 488 20.15 -24.51 0.88
C GLN A 488 18.69 -24.06 1.08
N ASN A 489 18.44 -22.79 1.41
CA ASN A 489 17.08 -22.26 1.56
C ASN A 489 16.29 -22.37 0.25
N LEU A 490 16.87 -21.91 -0.87
CA LEU A 490 16.23 -21.99 -2.18
C LEU A 490 15.90 -23.42 -2.58
N ARG A 491 16.81 -24.37 -2.32
CA ARG A 491 16.58 -25.80 -2.55
C ARG A 491 15.43 -26.34 -1.69
N MET A 492 15.35 -25.95 -0.41
CA MET A 492 14.29 -26.38 0.50
C MET A 492 12.92 -25.80 0.15
N GLU A 493 12.87 -24.56 -0.32
CA GLU A 493 11.64 -23.96 -0.84
C GLU A 493 11.18 -24.67 -2.11
N LYS A 494 12.09 -24.87 -3.08
CA LYS A 494 11.75 -25.57 -4.31
C LYS A 494 11.38 -27.04 -4.10
N ALA A 495 12.01 -27.70 -3.11
CA ALA A 495 11.62 -29.04 -2.68
C ALA A 495 10.16 -29.12 -2.24
N LYS A 496 9.70 -28.14 -1.45
CA LYS A 496 8.33 -28.07 -0.97
C LYS A 496 7.32 -28.01 -2.12
N GLU A 497 7.63 -27.22 -3.15
CA GLU A 497 6.81 -27.11 -4.37
C GLU A 497 6.78 -28.43 -5.15
N LEU A 498 7.95 -29.01 -5.44
CA LEU A 498 8.06 -30.25 -6.23
C LEU A 498 7.41 -31.44 -5.53
N LEU A 499 7.45 -31.52 -4.20
CA LEU A 499 6.81 -32.62 -3.46
C LEU A 499 5.29 -32.65 -3.62
N VAL A 500 4.66 -31.52 -3.98
CA VAL A 500 3.21 -31.38 -4.18
C VAL A 500 2.82 -31.42 -5.65
N ALA A 501 3.65 -30.85 -6.52
CA ALA A 501 3.36 -30.68 -7.94
C ALA A 501 3.89 -31.83 -8.83
N ASP A 502 4.78 -32.67 -8.31
CA ASP A 502 5.54 -33.63 -9.09
C ASP A 502 5.39 -35.05 -8.55
N GLU A 503 5.12 -36.01 -9.45
CA GLU A 503 4.94 -37.43 -9.13
C GLU A 503 6.26 -38.19 -8.95
N ARG A 504 7.40 -37.60 -9.36
CA ARG A 504 8.73 -38.18 -9.19
C ARG A 504 9.01 -38.62 -7.77
N ASN A 505 9.81 -39.66 -7.61
CA ASN A 505 10.16 -40.17 -6.28
C ASN A 505 11.12 -39.21 -5.54
N ILE A 506 11.23 -39.36 -4.22
CA ILE A 506 12.02 -38.45 -3.37
C ILE A 506 13.49 -38.37 -3.81
N ARG A 507 14.04 -39.48 -4.33
CA ARG A 507 15.42 -39.54 -4.82
C ARG A 507 15.63 -38.68 -6.06
N GLU A 508 14.70 -38.73 -7.02
CA GLU A 508 14.73 -37.93 -8.24
C GLU A 508 14.57 -36.43 -7.94
N ILE A 509 13.67 -36.08 -7.01
CA ILE A 509 13.49 -34.69 -6.56
C ILE A 509 14.78 -34.18 -5.92
N ALA A 510 15.37 -34.95 -5.00
CA ALA A 510 16.64 -34.61 -4.36
C ALA A 510 17.74 -34.36 -5.39
N GLN A 511 17.86 -35.24 -6.40
CA GLN A 511 18.84 -35.11 -7.47
C GLN A 511 18.62 -33.85 -8.32
N SER A 512 17.36 -33.54 -8.67
CA SER A 512 17.01 -32.34 -9.45
C SER A 512 17.26 -31.02 -8.72
N LEU A 513 17.46 -31.07 -7.40
CA LEU A 513 17.79 -29.94 -6.54
C LEU A 513 19.28 -29.91 -6.18
N GLY A 514 20.09 -30.77 -6.79
CA GLY A 514 21.54 -30.80 -6.58
C GLY A 514 21.98 -31.49 -5.30
N TYR A 515 21.19 -32.42 -4.75
CA TYR A 515 21.62 -33.31 -3.66
C TYR A 515 22.06 -34.67 -4.21
N PHE A 516 23.25 -35.12 -3.79
CA PHE A 516 23.79 -36.44 -4.16
C PHE A 516 23.19 -37.60 -3.35
N SER A 517 22.65 -37.31 -2.16
CA SER A 517 22.07 -38.31 -1.26
C SER A 517 20.65 -37.93 -0.88
N ALA A 518 19.70 -38.82 -1.17
CA ALA A 518 18.30 -38.68 -0.77
C ALA A 518 18.13 -38.69 0.76
N SER A 519 19.01 -39.41 1.48
CA SER A 519 19.01 -39.44 2.95
C SER A 519 19.41 -38.09 3.53
N HIS A 520 20.50 -37.49 3.04
CA HIS A 520 20.94 -36.15 3.47
C HIS A 520 19.90 -35.08 3.14
N PHE A 521 19.29 -35.15 1.96
CA PHE A 521 18.16 -34.29 1.61
C PHE A 521 17.00 -34.44 2.60
N SER A 522 16.62 -35.67 2.94
CA SER A 522 15.50 -35.96 3.85
C SER A 522 15.76 -35.47 5.28
N GLU A 523 16.99 -35.60 5.78
CA GLU A 523 17.41 -35.07 7.08
C GLU A 523 17.35 -33.54 7.13
N LEU A 524 17.86 -32.88 6.08
CA LEU A 524 17.80 -31.42 5.97
C LEU A 524 16.35 -30.93 5.87
N PHE A 525 15.53 -31.58 5.04
CA PHE A 525 14.13 -31.24 4.89
C PHE A 525 13.37 -31.39 6.22
N LYS A 526 13.62 -32.48 6.96
CA LYS A 526 13.08 -32.68 8.31
C LYS A 526 13.54 -31.59 9.28
N LYS A 527 14.81 -31.18 9.24
CA LYS A 527 15.31 -30.09 10.09
C LYS A 527 14.64 -28.74 9.78
N TYR A 528 14.31 -28.50 8.52
CA TYR A 528 13.66 -27.25 8.08
C TYR A 528 12.16 -27.22 8.38
N TYR A 529 11.45 -28.30 8.08
CA TYR A 529 9.98 -28.34 8.08
C TYR A 529 9.39 -29.22 9.18
N GLN A 530 10.22 -29.77 10.07
CA GLN A 530 9.83 -30.66 11.17
C GLN A 530 9.14 -31.96 10.74
N MET A 531 9.22 -32.33 9.45
CA MET A 531 8.67 -33.57 8.89
C MET A 531 9.49 -34.05 7.69
N THR A 532 9.50 -35.35 7.40
CA THR A 532 10.24 -35.88 6.24
C THR A 532 9.56 -35.50 4.91
N PRO A 533 10.28 -35.51 3.78
CA PRO A 533 9.68 -35.26 2.46
C PRO A 533 8.48 -36.16 2.16
N SER A 534 8.55 -37.44 2.52
CA SER A 534 7.46 -38.40 2.34
C SER A 534 6.24 -38.06 3.21
N GLN A 535 6.46 -37.71 4.48
CA GLN A 535 5.39 -37.27 5.39
C GLN A 535 4.74 -35.99 4.88
N TYR A 536 5.55 -35.04 4.40
CA TYR A 536 5.06 -33.79 3.82
C TYR A 536 4.17 -34.06 2.61
N ARG A 537 4.61 -34.89 1.66
CA ARG A 537 3.82 -35.27 0.47
C ARG A 537 2.48 -35.92 0.84
N ILE A 538 2.47 -36.86 1.79
CA ILE A 538 1.24 -37.51 2.27
C ILE A 538 0.30 -36.51 2.92
N SER A 539 0.82 -35.62 3.78
CA SER A 539 0.01 -34.59 4.45
C SER A 539 -0.70 -33.67 3.47
N GLN A 540 -0.03 -33.30 2.37
CA GLN A 540 -0.58 -32.43 1.34
C GLN A 540 -1.59 -33.16 0.45
N ALA A 541 -1.37 -34.44 0.16
CA ALA A 541 -2.34 -35.27 -0.55
C ALA A 541 -3.64 -35.45 0.26
N MET A 542 -3.53 -35.70 1.58
CA MET A 542 -4.70 -35.80 2.46
C MET A 542 -5.47 -34.48 2.60
N GLN A 543 -4.76 -33.34 2.67
CA GLN A 543 -5.41 -32.03 2.65
C GLN A 543 -6.16 -31.75 1.34
N LYS A 544 -5.64 -32.19 0.19
CA LYS A 544 -6.34 -32.06 -1.10
C LYS A 544 -7.59 -32.94 -1.17
N LEU A 545 -7.55 -34.16 -0.64
CA LEU A 545 -8.70 -35.06 -0.58
C LEU A 545 -9.80 -34.53 0.37
N GLY A 546 -9.43 -34.06 1.57
CA GLY A 546 -10.39 -33.46 2.51
C GLY A 546 -10.96 -32.11 2.07
N ALA A 547 -10.32 -31.42 1.13
CA ALA A 547 -10.86 -30.21 0.50
C ALA A 547 -11.81 -30.54 -0.67
N ALA A 548 -11.69 -31.72 -1.30
CA ALA A 548 -12.58 -32.17 -2.36
C ALA A 548 -13.93 -32.67 -1.80
N ASP A 549 -13.93 -33.40 -0.68
CA ASP A 549 -15.16 -33.89 -0.03
C ASP A 549 -16.07 -32.77 0.51
N ASN A 550 -15.48 -31.64 0.93
CA ASN A 550 -16.24 -30.46 1.38
C ASN A 550 -16.85 -29.63 0.22
N ASN A 551 -16.50 -29.94 -1.03
CA ASN A 551 -16.98 -29.23 -2.22
C ASN A 551 -18.07 -29.99 -2.99
N GLU A 552 -18.37 -31.25 -2.63
CA GLU A 552 -19.51 -32.02 -3.17
C GLU A 552 -20.75 -32.01 -2.24
N SER A 553 -20.65 -31.35 -1.08
CA SER A 553 -21.73 -31.24 -0.09
C SER A 553 -22.23 -29.80 0.16
N MET A 554 -21.96 -28.88 -0.78
CA MET A 554 -22.69 -27.62 -1.01
C MET A 554 -23.15 -27.57 -2.47
#